data_AF-A0A382WYQ7-F1
#
_entry.id   AF-A0A382WYQ7-F1
#
_cell.length_a   1.000
_cell.length_b   1.000
_cell.length_c   1.000
_cell.angle_alpha   90.00
_cell.angle_beta   90.00
_cell.angle_gamma   90.00
#
_symmetry.space_group_name_H-M   'P 1'
#
loop_
_entity.id
_entity.type
_entity.pdbx_description
1 polymer ?
#
loop_
_entity_poly.entity_id
_entity_poly.type
_entity_poly.pdbx_seq_one_letter_code
_entity_poly.pdbx_strand_id
1 'polypeptide(L)'
;MRSIHPIKESLERVHLGDMHSYNGLTMWPIFGPDITGLDYKLLNDACDQDELQISENEIATVSEIHVKNLGDLPVFGLDGEQLVGAKQNRVLNLSVLFPEKTDILVPVSCVERGRWSGRDNFRV
;
A
#
# COMPACT_ATOMS: atom_id res chain seq x y z
N MET A 1 -6.58 -31.82 -21.49
CA MET A 1 -5.89 -31.20 -20.35
C MET A 1 -6.81 -30.08 -19.86
N ARG A 2 -7.41 -30.17 -18.66
CA ARG A 2 -8.30 -29.12 -18.14
C ARG A 2 -7.44 -27.91 -17.78
N SER A 3 -7.70 -26.75 -18.39
CA SER A 3 -7.08 -25.50 -17.93
C SER A 3 -7.62 -25.20 -16.53
N ILE A 4 -6.73 -25.25 -15.54
CA ILE A 4 -7.04 -24.84 -14.17
C ILE A 4 -7.17 -23.32 -14.19
N HIS A 5 -8.27 -22.79 -13.65
CA HIS A 5 -8.48 -21.34 -13.52
C HIS A 5 -8.50 -21.02 -12.02
N PRO A 6 -7.33 -20.91 -11.38
CA PRO A 6 -7.23 -20.89 -9.92
C PRO A 6 -8.01 -19.75 -9.27
N ILE A 7 -8.08 -18.59 -9.93
CA ILE A 7 -8.89 -17.45 -9.49
C ILE A 7 -10.38 -17.83 -9.49
N LYS A 8 -10.87 -18.44 -10.57
CA LYS A 8 -12.28 -18.83 -10.70
C LYS A 8 -12.67 -19.88 -9.66
N GLU A 9 -11.85 -20.93 -9.51
CA GLU A 9 -12.08 -22.01 -8.54
C GLU A 9 -12.02 -21.53 -7.08
N SER A 10 -11.22 -20.49 -6.80
CA SER A 10 -11.20 -19.84 -5.48
C SER A 10 -12.47 -19.04 -5.25
N LEU A 11 -12.87 -18.17 -6.20
CA LEU A 11 -14.07 -17.34 -6.09
C LEU A 11 -15.37 -18.15 -6.00
N GLU A 12 -15.46 -19.30 -6.69
CA GLU A 12 -16.63 -20.19 -6.61
C GLU A 12 -16.82 -20.85 -5.23
N ARG A 13 -15.77 -20.90 -4.41
CA ARG A 13 -15.80 -21.48 -3.05
C ARG A 13 -15.95 -20.43 -1.96
N VAL A 14 -16.04 -19.15 -2.35
CA VAL A 14 -16.26 -18.03 -1.45
C VAL A 14 -17.74 -17.69 -1.40
N HIS A 15 -18.26 -17.36 -0.22
CA HIS A 15 -19.62 -16.89 -0.03
C HIS A 15 -19.66 -15.65 0.87
N LEU A 16 -20.66 -14.80 0.64
CA LEU A 16 -20.92 -13.65 1.50
C LEU A 16 -21.67 -14.10 2.76
N GLY A 17 -21.25 -13.55 3.89
CA GLY A 17 -21.99 -13.62 5.14
C GLY A 17 -23.18 -12.67 5.17
N ASP A 18 -23.89 -12.69 6.30
CA ASP A 18 -24.95 -11.73 6.56
C ASP A 18 -24.39 -10.31 6.60
N MET A 19 -25.21 -9.37 6.11
CA MET A 19 -24.88 -7.95 6.15
C MET A 19 -24.81 -7.46 7.60
N HIS A 20 -23.71 -6.80 7.96
CA HIS A 20 -23.57 -6.09 9.23
C HIS A 20 -23.53 -4.59 8.98
N SER A 21 -24.42 -3.84 9.63
CA SER A 21 -24.47 -2.38 9.54
C SER A 21 -24.35 -1.73 10.91
N TYR A 22 -23.50 -0.72 11.03
CA TYR A 22 -23.34 0.06 12.25
C TYR A 22 -22.88 1.49 11.90
N ASN A 23 -23.57 2.51 12.43
CA ASN A 23 -23.24 3.94 12.26
C ASN A 23 -22.94 4.37 10.81
N GLY A 24 -23.69 3.84 9.84
CA GLY A 24 -23.53 4.17 8.42
C GLY A 24 -22.42 3.39 7.70
N LEU A 25 -21.69 2.52 8.40
CA LEU A 25 -20.81 1.52 7.79
C LEU A 25 -21.59 0.22 7.58
N THR A 26 -21.53 -0.32 6.37
CA THR A 26 -22.11 -1.64 6.05
C THR A 26 -21.03 -2.55 5.50
N MET A 27 -20.98 -3.77 6.01
CA MET A 27 -19.99 -4.79 5.67
C MET A 27 -20.68 -6.10 5.32
N TRP A 28 -20.15 -6.79 4.31
CA TRP A 28 -20.47 -8.19 4.01
C TRP A 28 -19.22 -9.02 4.27
N PRO A 29 -19.22 -9.90 5.29
CA PRO A 29 -18.11 -10.83 5.52
C PRO A 29 -17.94 -11.74 4.32
N ILE A 30 -16.71 -12.17 4.08
CA ILE A 30 -16.36 -13.12 3.02
C ILE A 30 -15.85 -14.40 3.69
N PHE A 31 -16.46 -15.54 3.37
CA PHE A 31 -16.16 -16.86 3.96
C PHE A 31 -15.77 -17.88 2.89
N GLY A 32 -14.87 -18.82 3.23
CA GLY A 32 -14.34 -19.79 2.27
C GLY A 32 -13.13 -20.57 2.83
N PRO A 33 -12.76 -21.69 2.19
CA PRO A 33 -11.72 -22.61 2.69
C PRO A 33 -10.29 -22.06 2.57
N ASP A 34 -10.04 -21.11 1.65
CA ASP A 34 -8.70 -20.59 1.34
C ASP A 34 -8.55 -19.10 1.69
N ILE A 35 -9.24 -18.65 2.75
CA ILE A 35 -9.11 -17.27 3.28
C ILE A 35 -8.07 -17.20 4.41
N THR A 36 -7.09 -18.12 4.41
CA THR A 36 -5.86 -17.92 5.19
C THR A 36 -5.14 -16.71 4.62
N GLY A 37 -5.10 -15.64 5.42
CA GLY A 37 -4.52 -14.37 5.04
C GLY A 37 -3.03 -14.50 4.72
N LEU A 38 -2.55 -13.59 3.88
CA LEU A 38 -1.12 -13.33 3.80
C LEU A 38 -0.69 -12.73 5.14
N ASP A 39 0.36 -13.28 5.76
CA ASP A 39 0.95 -12.65 6.94
C ASP A 39 1.73 -11.41 6.49
N TYR A 40 1.33 -10.25 6.98
CA TYR A 40 2.02 -8.98 6.75
C TYR A 40 1.91 -8.08 7.97
N LYS A 41 2.81 -7.09 8.08
CA LYS A 41 2.73 -6.01 9.07
C LYS A 41 2.21 -4.74 8.43
N LEU A 42 1.55 -3.89 9.20
CA LEU A 42 1.19 -2.54 8.75
C LEU A 42 2.41 -1.63 8.82
N LEU A 43 2.40 -0.57 8.00
CA LEU A 43 3.52 0.37 7.88
C LEU A 43 3.95 0.95 9.23
N ASN A 44 2.99 1.45 10.02
CA ASN A 44 3.28 2.03 11.33
C ASN A 44 3.89 0.99 12.29
N ASP A 45 3.32 -0.22 12.36
CA ASP A 45 3.81 -1.28 13.25
C ASP A 45 5.24 -1.68 12.91
N ALA A 46 5.56 -1.77 11.61
CA ALA A 46 6.90 -2.13 11.13
C ALA A 46 7.92 -1.01 11.34
N CYS A 47 7.51 0.26 11.20
CA CYS A 47 8.35 1.41 11.54
C CYS A 47 8.63 1.49 13.04
N ASP A 48 7.61 1.30 13.90
CA ASP A 48 7.74 1.34 15.35
C ASP A 48 8.66 0.23 15.90
N GLN A 49 8.83 -0.85 15.14
CA GLN A 49 9.70 -1.99 15.48
C GLN A 49 11.10 -1.89 14.82
N ASP A 50 11.43 -0.78 14.16
CA ASP A 50 12.67 -0.58 13.40
C ASP A 50 12.89 -1.61 12.27
N GLU A 51 11.83 -2.30 11.84
CA GLU A 51 11.87 -3.29 10.76
C GLU A 51 11.66 -2.66 9.38
N LEU A 52 11.08 -1.47 9.32
CA LEU A 52 10.89 -0.72 8.07
C LEU A 52 11.55 0.64 8.14
N GLN A 53 12.46 0.91 7.21
CA GLN A 53 13.13 2.20 7.04
C GLN A 53 12.66 2.86 5.75
N ILE A 54 12.22 4.11 5.86
CA ILE A 54 11.77 4.91 4.72
C ILE A 54 12.62 6.17 4.64
N SER A 55 13.22 6.43 3.48
CA SER A 55 14.07 7.61 3.24
C SER A 55 13.82 8.23 1.87
N GLU A 56 14.14 9.51 1.71
CA GLU A 56 14.11 10.19 0.41
C GLU A 56 15.33 9.81 -0.43
N ASN A 57 15.14 9.63 -1.75
CA ASN A 57 16.26 9.47 -2.67
C ASN A 57 16.98 10.82 -2.89
N GLU A 58 18.31 10.84 -2.78
CA GLU A 58 19.14 12.05 -2.91
C GLU A 58 19.13 12.63 -4.34
N ILE A 59 18.90 11.78 -5.34
CA ILE A 59 18.77 12.18 -6.75
C ILE A 59 17.30 12.54 -6.97
N ALA A 60 16.97 13.77 -6.59
CA ALA A 60 15.62 14.30 -6.52
C ALA A 60 14.95 14.43 -7.90
N THR A 61 14.45 13.31 -8.43
CA THR A 61 13.41 13.29 -9.47
C THR A 61 12.02 13.18 -8.82
N VAL A 62 11.74 13.99 -7.80
CA VAL A 62 10.41 14.39 -7.24
C VAL A 62 9.39 13.27 -6.89
N SER A 63 9.65 12.01 -7.18
CA SER A 63 8.59 10.99 -7.31
C SER A 63 8.96 9.63 -6.75
N GLU A 64 10.04 9.50 -5.96
CA GLU A 64 10.46 8.19 -5.42
C GLU A 64 10.87 8.28 -3.96
N ILE A 65 10.45 7.30 -3.17
CA ILE A 65 10.97 7.01 -1.83
C ILE A 65 11.76 5.71 -1.87
N HIS A 66 12.75 5.61 -0.99
CA HIS A 66 13.50 4.39 -0.75
C HIS A 66 12.89 3.69 0.46
N VAL A 67 12.45 2.45 0.27
CA VAL A 67 11.83 1.64 1.32
C VAL A 67 12.65 0.39 1.52
N LYS A 68 13.15 0.22 2.74
CA LYS A 68 13.92 -0.93 3.15
C LYS A 68 13.16 -1.71 4.22
N ASN A 69 12.69 -2.90 3.85
CA ASN A 69 12.08 -3.84 4.77
C ASN A 69 13.16 -4.80 5.27
N LEU A 70 13.53 -4.67 6.54
CA LEU A 70 14.49 -5.51 7.25
C LEU A 70 13.83 -6.70 7.95
N GLY A 71 12.50 -6.67 8.10
CA GLY A 71 11.73 -7.69 8.78
C GLY A 71 11.64 -9.01 8.01
N ASP A 72 11.11 -10.03 8.69
CA ASP A 72 10.84 -11.37 8.13
C ASP A 72 9.46 -11.50 7.50
N LEU A 73 8.63 -10.45 7.56
CA LEU A 73 7.30 -10.40 6.95
C LEU A 73 7.20 -9.26 5.93
N PRO A 74 6.37 -9.42 4.89
CA PRO A 74 5.96 -8.31 4.05
C PRO A 74 5.33 -7.19 4.88
N VAL A 75 5.52 -5.94 4.44
CA VAL A 75 4.90 -4.76 5.05
C VAL A 75 3.91 -4.16 4.08
N PHE A 76 2.67 -3.99 4.51
CA PHE A 76 1.60 -3.40 3.73
C PHE A 76 1.51 -1.90 4.01
N GLY A 77 1.75 -1.09 2.98
CA GLY A 77 1.46 0.33 2.95
C GLY A 77 0.14 0.58 2.24
N LEU A 78 -0.81 1.19 2.91
CA LEU A 78 -2.14 1.48 2.38
C LEU A 78 -2.13 2.83 1.64
N ASP A 79 -2.82 2.90 0.50
CA ASP A 79 -3.05 4.17 -0.19
C ASP A 79 -3.66 5.22 0.75
N GLY A 80 -3.15 6.44 0.70
CA GLY A 80 -3.55 7.53 1.59
C GLY A 80 -2.82 7.56 2.94
N GLU A 81 -1.97 6.58 3.27
CA GLU A 81 -1.14 6.65 4.48
C GLU A 81 -0.10 7.77 4.38
N GLN A 82 0.01 8.55 5.46
CA GLN A 82 0.92 9.68 5.54
C GLN A 82 2.29 9.23 6.06
N LEU A 83 3.33 9.60 5.33
CA LEU A 83 4.72 9.47 5.74
C LEU A 83 5.17 10.83 6.30
N VAL A 84 5.31 10.90 7.62
CA VAL A 84 5.64 12.14 8.34
C VAL A 84 7.14 12.18 8.64
N GLY A 85 7.83 13.27 8.24
CA GLY A 85 9.27 13.44 8.46
C GLY A 85 10.05 13.76 7.17
N ALA A 86 11.37 13.52 7.19
CA ALA A 86 12.32 13.84 6.11
C ALA A 86 12.27 15.33 5.66
N LYS A 87 12.65 15.66 4.41
CA LYS A 87 12.60 17.05 3.92
C LYS A 87 11.17 17.50 3.60
N GLN A 88 10.27 16.56 3.28
CA GLN A 88 8.86 16.82 3.00
C GLN A 88 7.99 15.66 3.47
N ASN A 89 6.83 15.96 4.05
CA ASN A 89 5.80 14.95 4.30
C ASN A 89 5.29 14.39 2.96
N ARG A 90 5.03 13.07 2.91
CA ARG A 90 4.51 12.38 1.72
C ARG A 90 3.24 11.62 2.06
N VAL A 91 2.50 11.23 1.03
CA VAL A 91 1.36 10.32 1.14
C VAL A 91 1.57 9.22 0.10
N LEU A 92 1.38 7.96 0.50
CA LEU A 92 1.36 6.84 -0.46
C LEU A 92 0.17 7.04 -1.40
N ASN A 93 0.41 6.96 -2.71
CA ASN A 93 -0.60 7.14 -3.76
C ASN A 93 -1.05 5.82 -4.40
N LEU A 94 -0.56 4.69 -3.87
CA LEU A 94 -0.98 3.36 -4.21
C LEU A 94 -0.73 2.44 -3.01
N SER A 95 -1.59 1.43 -2.85
CA SER A 95 -1.37 0.38 -1.87
C SER A 95 -0.26 -0.54 -2.36
N VAL A 96 0.77 -0.74 -1.55
CA VAL A 96 1.95 -1.54 -1.87
C VAL A 96 2.19 -2.57 -0.78
N LEU A 97 2.61 -3.77 -1.18
CA LEU A 97 3.19 -4.75 -0.27
C LEU A 97 4.71 -4.77 -0.50
N PHE A 98 5.48 -4.29 0.48
CA PHE A 98 6.94 -4.33 0.49
C PHE A 98 7.40 -5.72 0.95
N PRO A 99 8.00 -6.55 0.09
CA PRO A 99 8.39 -7.90 0.50
C PRO A 99 9.45 -7.86 1.61
N GLU A 100 9.53 -8.93 2.39
CA GLU A 100 10.52 -9.11 3.44
C GLU A 100 11.96 -9.01 2.88
N LYS A 101 12.88 -8.47 3.67
CA LYS A 101 14.32 -8.39 3.31
C LYS A 101 14.59 -7.73 1.96
N THR A 102 13.81 -6.72 1.62
CA THR A 102 13.96 -5.97 0.36
C THR A 102 14.46 -4.54 0.59
N ASP A 103 15.04 -4.01 -0.48
CA ASP A 103 15.45 -2.62 -0.57
C ASP A 103 14.99 -2.11 -1.95
N ILE A 104 13.91 -1.32 -1.98
CA ILE A 104 13.24 -0.96 -3.23
C ILE A 104 12.97 0.55 -3.32
N LEU A 105 13.00 1.05 -4.56
CA LEU A 105 12.49 2.36 -4.90
C LEU A 105 11.01 2.25 -5.26
N VAL A 106 10.20 3.08 -4.61
CA VAL A 106 8.74 3.07 -4.75
C VAL A 106 8.32 4.40 -5.35
N PRO A 107 7.63 4.39 -6.51
CA PRO A 107 7.12 5.62 -7.08
C PRO A 107 6.00 6.17 -6.19
N VAL A 108 6.11 7.44 -5.80
CA VAL A 108 5.11 8.19 -5.04
C VAL A 108 4.59 9.38 -5.85
N SER A 109 3.33 9.77 -5.65
CA SER A 109 2.79 11.01 -6.22
C SER A 109 2.90 12.16 -5.23
N CYS A 110 3.42 13.31 -5.68
CA CYS A 110 3.39 14.55 -4.91
C CYS A 110 1.94 15.06 -4.76
N VAL A 111 1.47 15.19 -3.51
CA VAL A 111 0.13 15.71 -3.18
C VAL A 111 0.03 17.24 -3.13
N GLU A 112 1.13 17.98 -3.25
CA GLU A 112 1.12 19.45 -3.27
C GLU A 112 1.25 20.02 -4.68
N ARG A 113 0.11 20.43 -5.26
CA ARG A 113 0.07 21.28 -6.46
C ARG A 113 0.78 22.62 -6.17
N GLY A 114 1.82 22.97 -6.92
CA GLY A 114 2.16 24.39 -7.18
C GLY A 114 3.38 25.03 -6.53
N ARG A 115 4.36 24.30 -5.94
CA ARG A 115 5.59 24.93 -5.40
C ARG A 115 6.71 25.21 -6.41
N TRP A 116 6.53 24.85 -7.69
CA TRP A 116 7.49 25.16 -8.75
C TRP A 116 6.90 26.28 -9.61
N SER A 117 7.13 27.53 -9.20
CA SER A 117 6.70 28.70 -9.95
C SER A 117 7.56 28.89 -11.20
N GLY A 118 7.06 28.38 -12.33
CA GLY A 118 7.56 28.63 -13.67
C GLY A 118 6.46 28.33 -14.68
N ARG A 119 5.52 29.28 -14.80
CA ARG A 119 4.36 29.38 -15.71
C ARG A 119 4.59 28.85 -17.16
N ASP A 120 3.61 28.44 -17.99
CA ASP A 120 2.15 28.70 -18.02
C ASP A 120 1.39 27.70 -18.95
N ASN A 121 0.20 27.28 -18.49
CA ASN A 121 -0.98 26.73 -19.22
C ASN A 121 -1.36 25.24 -18.99
N PHE A 122 -2.49 25.04 -18.30
CA PHE A 122 -3.38 23.91 -18.51
C PHE A 122 -4.58 24.39 -19.34
N ARG A 123 -4.96 23.64 -20.39
CA ARG A 123 -6.21 23.85 -21.15
C ARG A 123 -7.25 22.83 -20.71
N VAL A 124 -8.51 23.27 -20.64
CA VAL A 124 -9.70 22.41 -20.56
C VAL A 124 -10.17 22.10 -21.96
#